data_AF-A0AA95KQS6-F1
#
_entry.id   AF-A0AA95KQS6-F1
#
_cell.length_a   1.000
_cell.length_b   1.000
_cell.length_c   1.000
_cell.angle_alpha   90.00
_cell.angle_beta   90.00
_cell.angle_gamma   90.00
#
_symmetry.space_group_name_H-M   'P 1'
#
loop_
_entity.id
_entity.type
_entity.pdbx_description
1 polymer ?
#
loop_
_entity_poly.entity_id
_entity_poly.type
_entity_poly.pdbx_seq_one_letter_code
_entity_poly.pdbx_strand_id
1 'polypeptide(L)'
;MSLEQLKTIRARRMEQRFIELQEQRRILQTHEQQLHEKEQQLISFGQWRLEHQEALFANLKNQPFAPQMLFEYQKNLEDLRLEEERLRAELTAAQQGLQTAATQVQTAQQHSSEANLKLEKLKEMIKMQDDKKSHEELAQ
;
A
#
# COMPACT_ATOMS: atom_id res chain seq x y z
N MET A 1 30.04 -2.82 28.00
CA MET A 1 29.68 -2.01 26.82
C MET A 1 29.64 -0.55 27.25
N SER A 2 30.34 0.36 26.57
CA SER A 2 30.32 1.80 26.91
C SER A 2 29.06 2.49 26.38
N LEU A 3 28.70 3.65 26.94
CA LEU A 3 27.57 4.44 26.44
C LEU A 3 27.78 4.91 25.00
N GLU A 4 29.01 5.21 24.60
CA GLU A 4 29.35 5.55 23.20
C GLU A 4 29.17 4.37 22.24
N GLN A 5 29.53 3.16 22.67
CA GLN A 5 29.23 1.94 21.90
C GLN A 5 27.72 1.74 21.77
N LEU A 6 26.97 1.94 22.85
CA LEU A 6 25.51 1.83 22.85
C LEU A 6 24.85 2.91 21.96
N LYS A 7 25.39 4.12 21.94
CA LYS A 7 24.93 5.23 21.08
C LYS A 7 25.11 4.89 19.61
N THR A 8 26.27 4.35 19.25
CA THR A 8 26.54 3.87 17.88
C THR A 8 25.55 2.78 17.47
N ILE A 9 25.29 1.80 18.34
CA ILE A 9 24.33 0.71 18.08
C ILE A 9 22.91 1.27 17.90
N ARG A 10 22.47 2.18 18.79
CA ARG A 10 21.13 2.78 18.70
C ARG A 10 20.97 3.68 17.48
N ALA A 11 22.01 4.43 17.10
CA ALA A 11 22.02 5.23 15.88
C ALA A 11 21.85 4.35 14.64
N ARG A 12 22.61 3.25 14.55
CA ARG A 12 22.47 2.29 13.45
C ARG A 12 21.07 1.66 13.40
N ARG A 13 20.49 1.34 14.56
CA ARG A 13 19.13 0.78 14.64
C ARG A 13 18.06 1.78 14.24
N MET A 14 18.22 3.06 14.61
CA MET A 14 17.33 4.14 14.17
C MET A 14 17.39 4.29 12.65
N GLU A 15 18.59 4.30 12.06
CA GLU A 15 18.79 4.35 10.61
C GLU A 15 18.10 3.17 9.90
N GLN A 16 18.28 1.95 10.39
CA GLN A 16 17.62 0.76 9.83
C GLN A 16 16.09 0.89 9.86
N ARG A 17 15.51 1.37 10.97
CA ARG A 17 14.06 1.58 11.08
C ARG A 17 13.57 2.71 10.19
N PHE A 18 14.40 3.73 9.96
CA PHE A 18 14.07 4.81 9.03
C PHE A 18 14.05 4.31 7.58
N ILE A 19 15.06 3.52 7.17
CA ILE A 19 15.10 2.88 5.84
C ILE A 19 13.88 1.98 5.64
N GLU A 20 13.54 1.16 6.64
CA GLU A 20 12.35 0.30 6.60
C GLU A 20 11.07 1.12 6.41
N LEU A 21 10.91 2.23 7.14
CA LEU A 21 9.78 3.14 6.96
C LEU A 21 9.71 3.73 5.54
N GLN A 22 10.84 4.13 4.96
CA GLN A 22 10.86 4.63 3.58
C GLN A 22 10.42 3.57 2.59
N GLU A 23 10.88 2.33 2.77
CA GLU A 23 10.48 1.22 1.90
C GLU A 23 8.98 0.92 2.04
N GLN A 24 8.43 0.90 3.26
CA GLN A 24 7.00 0.70 3.45
C GLN A 24 6.15 1.81 2.79
N ARG A 25 6.63 3.07 2.82
CA ARG A 25 5.96 4.18 2.12
C ARG A 25 6.00 4.01 0.60
N ARG A 26 7.12 3.53 0.06
CA ARG A 26 7.25 3.21 -1.37
C ARG A 26 6.28 2.10 -1.79
N ILE A 27 6.16 1.06 -0.96
CA ILE A 27 5.21 -0.06 -1.17
C ILE A 27 3.77 0.46 -1.12
N LEU A 28 3.42 1.31 -0.14
CA LEU A 28 2.10 1.94 -0.05
C LEU A 28 1.76 2.71 -1.34
N GLN A 29 2.67 3.57 -1.80
CA GLN A 29 2.47 4.32 -3.04
C GLN A 29 2.28 3.42 -4.26
N THR A 30 2.99 2.29 -4.32
CA THR A 30 2.82 1.29 -5.38
C THR A 30 1.41 0.69 -5.34
N HIS A 31 0.88 0.37 -4.15
CA HIS A 31 -0.48 -0.13 -4.00
C HIS A 31 -1.54 0.94 -4.33
N GLU A 32 -1.30 2.21 -4.01
CA GLU A 32 -2.19 3.31 -4.39
C GLU A 32 -2.30 3.43 -5.92
N GLN A 33 -1.16 3.35 -6.61
CA GLN A 33 -1.14 3.35 -8.08
C GLN A 33 -1.86 2.13 -8.67
N GLN A 34 -1.59 0.93 -8.14
CA GLN A 34 -2.26 -0.30 -8.60
C GLN A 34 -3.78 -0.24 -8.39
N LEU A 35 -4.23 0.30 -7.25
CA LEU A 35 -5.65 0.48 -6.98
C LEU A 35 -6.27 1.42 -8.02
N HIS A 36 -5.62 2.55 -8.29
CA HIS A 36 -6.08 3.51 -9.29
C HIS A 36 -6.17 2.88 -10.69
N GLU A 37 -5.16 2.11 -11.11
CA GLU A 37 -5.17 1.39 -12.38
C GLU A 37 -6.34 0.40 -12.47
N LYS A 38 -6.66 -0.31 -11.38
CA LYS A 38 -7.80 -1.24 -11.32
C LYS A 38 -9.15 -0.52 -11.36
N GLU A 39 -9.27 0.63 -10.70
CA GLU A 39 -10.47 1.47 -10.78
C GLU A 39 -10.71 1.96 -12.21
N GLN A 40 -9.66 2.46 -12.87
CA GLN A 40 -9.74 2.86 -14.27
C GLN A 40 -10.09 1.69 -15.18
N GLN A 41 -9.49 0.52 -14.97
CA GLN A 41 -9.82 -0.69 -15.74
C GLN A 41 -11.31 -1.06 -15.61
N LEU A 42 -11.87 -1.00 -14.40
CA LEU A 42 -13.29 -1.30 -14.18
C LEU A 42 -14.20 -0.26 -14.84
N ILE A 43 -13.84 1.03 -14.79
CA ILE A 43 -14.60 2.11 -15.44
C ILE A 43 -14.58 1.94 -16.95
N SER A 44 -13.40 1.76 -17.55
CA SER A 44 -13.24 1.55 -18.99
C SER A 44 -13.98 0.30 -19.45
N PHE A 45 -13.90 -0.79 -18.68
CA PHE A 45 -14.68 -2.00 -18.97
C PHE A 45 -16.18 -1.74 -18.89
N GLY A 46 -16.67 -0.99 -17.90
CA GLY A 46 -18.07 -0.64 -17.78
C GLY A 46 -18.60 0.14 -18.99
N GLN A 47 -17.83 1.12 -19.47
CA GLN A 47 -18.17 1.89 -20.68
C GLN A 47 -18.20 0.99 -21.92
N TRP A 48 -17.11 0.24 -22.15
CA TRP A 48 -17.02 -0.68 -23.29
C TRP A 48 -18.12 -1.74 -23.27
N ARG A 49 -18.43 -2.28 -22.09
CA ARG A 49 -19.48 -3.29 -21.92
C ARG A 49 -20.84 -2.76 -22.36
N LEU A 50 -21.19 -1.53 -22.00
CA LEU A 50 -22.46 -0.92 -22.40
C LEU A 50 -22.55 -0.81 -23.93
N GLU A 51 -21.52 -0.25 -24.57
CA GLU A 51 -21.45 -0.15 -26.03
C GLU A 51 -21.54 -1.52 -26.70
N HIS A 52 -20.85 -2.51 -26.14
CA HIS A 52 -20.86 -3.87 -26.66
C HIS A 52 -22.23 -4.55 -26.49
N GLN A 53 -22.90 -4.36 -25.36
CA GLN A 53 -24.25 -4.87 -25.12
C GLN A 53 -25.27 -4.25 -26.07
N GLU A 54 -25.16 -2.94 -26.34
CA GLU A 54 -25.99 -2.26 -27.33
C GLU A 54 -25.77 -2.82 -28.73
N ALA A 55 -24.51 -3.07 -29.11
CA ALA A 55 -24.17 -3.69 -30.40
C ALA A 55 -24.71 -5.13 -30.52
N LEU A 56 -24.57 -5.94 -29.47
CA LEU A 56 -25.12 -7.29 -29.39
C LEU A 56 -26.65 -7.28 -29.52
N PHE A 57 -27.31 -6.37 -28.82
CA PHE A 57 -28.77 -6.23 -28.87
C PHE A 57 -29.25 -5.74 -30.25
N ALA A 58 -28.57 -4.76 -30.84
CA ALA A 58 -28.87 -4.27 -32.18
C ALA A 58 -28.73 -5.38 -33.23
N ASN A 59 -27.69 -6.21 -33.12
CA ASN A 59 -27.50 -7.37 -34.01
C ASN A 59 -28.65 -8.38 -33.85
N LEU A 60 -29.01 -8.74 -32.61
CA LEU A 60 -30.14 -9.64 -32.34
C LEU A 60 -31.46 -9.10 -32.91
N LYS A 61 -31.70 -7.80 -32.77
CA LYS A 61 -32.93 -7.14 -33.24
C LYS A 61 -33.04 -7.06 -34.76
N ASN A 62 -31.90 -6.87 -35.45
CA ASN A 62 -31.87 -6.64 -36.90
C ASN A 62 -31.79 -7.93 -37.73
N GLN A 63 -31.67 -9.09 -37.09
CA GLN A 63 -31.67 -10.40 -37.75
C GLN A 63 -33.02 -11.11 -37.62
N PRO A 64 -33.37 -11.99 -38.58
CA PRO A 64 -34.48 -12.91 -38.42
C PRO A 64 -34.32 -13.71 -37.13
N PHE A 65 -35.42 -13.89 -36.39
CA PHE A 65 -35.38 -14.63 -35.15
C PHE A 65 -34.90 -16.07 -35.36
N ALA A 66 -33.85 -16.44 -34.64
CA ALA A 66 -33.35 -17.81 -34.54
C ALA A 66 -33.05 -18.12 -33.07
N PRO A 67 -33.55 -19.24 -32.50
CA PRO A 67 -33.30 -19.60 -31.10
C PRO A 67 -31.81 -19.66 -30.73
N GLN A 68 -30.97 -20.09 -31.67
CA GLN A 68 -29.52 -20.13 -31.51
C GLN A 68 -28.92 -18.74 -31.25
N MET A 69 -29.39 -17.71 -31.96
CA MET A 69 -28.91 -16.33 -31.78
C MET A 69 -29.28 -15.77 -30.40
N LEU A 70 -30.46 -16.13 -29.88
CA LEU A 70 -30.87 -15.75 -28.53
C LEU A 70 -29.98 -16.42 -27.47
N PHE A 71 -29.66 -17.70 -27.66
CA PHE A 71 -28.74 -18.43 -26.76
C PHE A 71 -27.33 -17.82 -26.77
N GLU A 72 -26.80 -17.51 -27.96
CA GLU A 72 -25.49 -16.86 -28.11
C GLU A 72 -25.47 -15.47 -27.46
N TYR A 73 -26.53 -14.68 -27.65
CA TYR A 73 -26.69 -13.41 -26.97
C TYR A 73 -26.66 -13.55 -25.44
N GLN A 74 -27.44 -14.49 -24.89
CA GLN A 74 -27.46 -14.76 -23.44
C GLN A 74 -26.09 -15.20 -22.92
N LYS A 75 -25.39 -16.07 -23.66
CA LYS A 75 -24.05 -16.50 -23.32
C LYS A 75 -23.07 -15.33 -23.28
N ASN A 76 -23.07 -14.47 -24.31
CA ASN A 76 -22.20 -13.28 -24.33
C ASN A 76 -22.49 -12.34 -23.16
N LEU A 77 -23.76 -12.15 -22.78
CA LEU A 77 -24.11 -11.34 -21.61
C LEU A 77 -23.59 -11.94 -20.30
N GLU A 78 -23.64 -13.27 -20.17
CA GLU A 78 -23.12 -13.98 -19.00
C GLU A 78 -21.60 -13.88 -18.93
N ASP A 79 -20.89 -14.06 -20.06
CA ASP A 79 -19.44 -13.89 -20.13
C ASP A 79 -19.03 -12.47 -19.71
N LEU A 80 -19.76 -11.43 -20.16
CA LEU A 80 -19.54 -10.05 -19.73
C LEU A 80 -19.80 -9.82 -18.24
N ARG A 81 -20.81 -10.49 -17.68
CA ARG A 81 -21.14 -10.42 -16.25
C ARG A 81 -20.03 -11.03 -15.40
N LEU A 82 -19.55 -12.21 -15.78
CA LEU A 82 -18.45 -12.91 -15.09
C LEU A 82 -17.14 -12.12 -15.14
N GLU A 83 -16.84 -11.50 -16.28
CA GLU A 83 -15.66 -10.64 -16.40
C GLU A 83 -15.75 -9.39 -15.51
N GLU A 84 -16.92 -8.77 -15.40
CA GLU A 84 -17.13 -7.66 -14.45
C GLU A 84 -16.92 -8.11 -13.00
N GLU A 85 -17.46 -9.28 -12.62
CA GLU A 85 -17.29 -9.85 -11.28
C GLU A 85 -15.82 -10.11 -10.98
N ARG A 86 -15.07 -10.64 -11.95
CA ARG A 86 -13.62 -10.83 -11.86
C ARG A 86 -12.89 -9.51 -11.59
N LEU A 87 -13.18 -8.47 -12.37
CA LEU A 87 -12.57 -7.14 -12.20
C LEU A 87 -12.92 -6.51 -10.84
N ARG A 88 -14.16 -6.66 -10.36
CA ARG A 88 -14.59 -6.19 -9.03
C ARG A 88 -13.88 -6.94 -7.90
N ALA A 89 -13.68 -8.25 -8.06
CA ALA A 89 -12.92 -9.05 -7.11
C ALA A 89 -11.45 -8.63 -7.05
N GLU A 90 -10.82 -8.37 -8.20
CA GLU A 90 -9.45 -7.82 -8.26
C GLU A 90 -9.34 -6.45 -7.59
N LEU A 91 -10.32 -5.56 -7.82
CA LEU A 91 -10.36 -4.26 -7.17
C LEU A 91 -10.45 -4.40 -5.63
N THR A 92 -11.30 -5.31 -5.16
CA THR A 92 -11.44 -5.61 -3.73
C THR A 92 -10.12 -6.14 -3.14
N ALA A 93 -9.42 -7.02 -3.85
CA ALA A 93 -8.13 -7.53 -3.42
C ALA A 93 -7.06 -6.41 -3.37
N ALA A 94 -7.07 -5.49 -4.35
CA ALA A 94 -6.17 -4.33 -4.36
C ALA A 94 -6.44 -3.40 -3.16
N GLN A 95 -7.71 -3.15 -2.81
CA GLN A 95 -8.10 -2.36 -1.63
C GLN A 95 -7.59 -3.00 -0.32
N GLN A 96 -7.70 -4.32 -0.18
CA GLN A 96 -7.16 -5.05 0.97
C GLN A 96 -5.63 -4.97 1.04
N GLY A 97 -4.95 -5.04 -0.11
CA GLY A 97 -3.51 -4.85 -0.22
C GLY A 97 -3.10 -3.44 0.27
N LEU A 98 -3.81 -2.41 -0.18
CA LEU A 98 -3.57 -1.03 0.23
C LEU A 98 -3.75 -0.85 1.76
N GLN A 99 -4.83 -1.39 2.32
CA GLN A 99 -5.07 -1.32 3.77
C GLN A 99 -3.96 -2.02 4.57
N THR A 100 -3.48 -3.15 4.08
CA THR A 100 -2.36 -3.88 4.69
C THR A 100 -1.08 -3.04 4.64
N ALA A 101 -0.74 -2.47 3.49
CA ALA A 101 0.42 -1.59 3.33
C ALA A 101 0.34 -0.35 4.24
N ALA A 102 -0.84 0.26 4.37
CA ALA A 102 -1.04 1.41 5.26
C ALA A 102 -0.78 1.04 6.74
N THR A 103 -1.22 -0.14 7.15
CA THR A 103 -0.96 -0.67 8.51
C THR A 103 0.53 -0.93 8.73
N GLN A 104 1.24 -1.42 7.70
CA GLN A 104 2.70 -1.63 7.76
C GLN A 104 3.46 -0.31 7.88
N VAL A 105 3.06 0.72 7.14
CA VAL A 105 3.62 2.08 7.28
C VAL A 105 3.42 2.61 8.69
N GLN A 106 2.21 2.48 9.25
CA GLN A 106 1.92 2.92 10.62
C GLN A 106 2.82 2.20 11.65
N THR A 107 2.97 0.89 11.50
CA THR A 107 3.84 0.07 12.37
C THR A 107 5.31 0.48 12.25
N ALA A 108 5.81 0.65 11.02
CA ALA A 108 7.18 1.10 10.78
C ALA A 108 7.43 2.52 11.34
N GLN A 109 6.44 3.41 11.23
CA GLN A 109 6.49 4.76 11.77
C GLN A 109 6.61 4.75 13.31
N GLN A 110 5.84 3.90 13.98
CA GLN A 110 5.93 3.70 15.43
C GLN A 110 7.32 3.19 15.82
N HIS A 111 7.81 2.15 15.16
CA HIS A 111 9.15 1.59 15.43
C HIS A 111 10.29 2.60 15.20
N SER A 112 10.20 3.39 14.13
CA SER A 112 11.17 4.46 13.84
C SER A 112 11.14 5.54 14.92
N SER A 113 9.94 5.98 15.32
CA SER A 113 9.77 7.00 16.36
C SER A 113 10.29 6.52 17.72
N GLU A 114 10.01 5.26 18.10
CA GLU A 114 10.54 4.67 19.32
C GLU A 114 12.07 4.54 19.31
N ALA A 115 12.65 4.13 18.18
CA ALA A 115 14.10 4.01 18.04
C ALA A 115 14.76 5.38 18.18
N ASN A 116 14.17 6.41 17.58
CA ASN A 116 14.64 7.78 17.70
C ASN A 116 14.56 8.28 19.15
N LEU A 117 13.43 8.08 19.84
CA LEU A 117 13.28 8.47 21.24
C LEU A 117 14.31 7.77 22.15
N LYS A 118 14.57 6.48 21.92
CA LYS A 118 15.59 5.72 22.68
C LYS A 118 17.01 6.24 22.41
N LEU A 119 17.28 6.75 21.21
CA LEU A 119 18.57 7.36 20.88
C LEU A 119 18.71 8.73 21.54
N GLU A 120 17.71 9.60 21.45
CA GLU A 120 17.75 10.93 22.06
C GLU A 120 17.91 10.86 23.58
N LYS A 121 17.16 9.99 24.26
CA LYS A 121 17.35 9.73 25.70
C LYS A 121 18.78 9.32 26.06
N LEU A 122 19.42 8.53 25.21
CA LEU A 122 20.81 8.12 25.45
C LEU A 122 21.80 9.27 25.23
N LYS A 123 21.58 10.11 24.22
CA LYS A 123 22.40 11.31 24.00
C LYS A 123 22.30 12.26 25.19
N GLU A 124 21.11 12.45 25.75
CA GLU A 124 20.90 13.25 26.96
C GLU A 124 21.64 12.66 28.17
N MET A 125 21.57 11.33 28.37
CA MET A 125 22.31 10.67 29.45
C MET A 125 23.83 10.83 29.33
N ILE A 126 24.38 10.72 28.11
CA ILE A 126 25.81 10.92 27.86
C ILE A 126 26.19 12.36 28.18
N LYS A 127 25.42 13.34 27.66
CA LYS A 127 25.64 14.77 27.95
C LYS A 127 25.66 15.05 29.45
N MET A 128 24.69 14.54 30.20
CA MET A 128 24.66 14.68 31.67
C MET A 128 25.85 14.03 32.39
N GLN A 129 26.41 12.95 31.84
CA GLN A 129 27.59 12.31 32.42
C GLN A 129 28.85 13.14 32.15
N ASP A 130 28.99 13.69 30.95
CA ASP A 130 30.12 14.55 30.57
C ASP A 130 30.09 15.88 31.34
N ASP A 131 28.90 16.46 31.54
CA ASP A 131 28.68 17.66 32.36
C ASP A 131 29.03 17.41 33.85
N LYS A 132 28.80 16.19 34.36
CA LYS A 132 29.21 15.81 35.73
C LYS A 132 30.71 15.62 35.88
N LYS A 133 31.35 14.95 34.91
CA LYS A 133 32.81 14.74 34.92
C LYS A 133 33.59 16.05 34.82
N SER A 134 33.14 16.96 33.96
CA SER A 134 33.75 18.29 33.81
C SER A 134 33.63 19.13 35.08
N HIS A 135 32.54 19.00 35.84
CA HIS A 135 32.39 19.66 37.14
C HIS A 135 33.26 19.05 38.25
N GLU A 136 33.54 17.75 38.21
CA GLU A 136 34.44 17.08 39.15
C GLU A 136 35.93 17.41 38.87
N GLU A 137 36.32 17.55 37.60
CA GLU A 137 37.69 17.96 37.20
C GLU A 137 38.00 19.42 37.54
N LEU A 138 37.00 20.31 37.57
CA LEU A 138 37.16 21.71 37.98
C LEU A 138 37.19 21.92 39.51
N ALA A 139 36.80 20.90 40.29
CA ALA A 139 36.73 20.95 41.75
C ALA A 139 37.93 20.32 42.47
N GLN A 140 38.92 19.81 41.72
CA GLN A 140 40.21 19.30 42.19
C GLN A 140 41.33 20.31 41.94
#